data_AF-A0AAU8FVU5-F1
#
_entry.id   AF-A0AAU8FVU5-F1
#
_cell.length_a   1.000
_cell.length_b   1.000
_cell.length_c   1.000
_cell.angle_alpha   90.00
_cell.angle_beta   90.00
_cell.angle_gamma   90.00
#
_symmetry.space_group_name_H-M   'P 1'
#
loop_
_entity.id
_entity.type
_entity.pdbx_description
1 polymer ?
#
loop_
_entity_poly.entity_id
_entity_poly.type
_entity_poly.pdbx_seq_one_letter_code
_entity_poly.pdbx_strand_id
1 'polypeptide(L)' 'MHCQEAYKTLPRFGRSVSEKLFEWGICLPSGSNLGKSSLRQVSAILSGLFGR' A
#
# COMPACT_ATOMS: atom_id res chain seq x y z
N MET A 1 -8.12 -7.65 -6.14
CA MET A 1 -8.12 -7.94 -7.59
C MET A 1 -9.51 -8.13 -8.19
N HIS A 2 -10.49 -8.66 -7.47
CA HIS A 2 -11.82 -8.96 -8.05
C HIS A 2 -12.56 -7.73 -8.65
N CYS A 3 -12.15 -6.48 -8.35
CA CYS A 3 -12.67 -5.27 -9.01
C CYS A 3 -12.06 -5.00 -10.39
N GLN A 4 -11.08 -5.78 -10.84
CA GLN A 4 -10.45 -5.59 -12.15
C GLN A 4 -11.30 -6.25 -13.24
N GLU A 5 -11.36 -5.64 -14.42
CA GLU A 5 -12.18 -6.12 -15.55
C GLU A 5 -11.91 -7.58 -15.93
N ALA A 6 -10.66 -8.03 -15.80
CA ALA A 6 -10.26 -9.42 -16.07
C ALA A 6 -11.01 -10.46 -15.22
N TYR A 7 -11.59 -10.06 -14.08
CA TYR A 7 -12.27 -10.95 -13.14
C TYR A 7 -13.79 -10.71 -13.02
N LYS A 8 -14.37 -9.88 -13.89
CA LYS A 8 -15.79 -9.45 -13.77
C LYS A 8 -16.82 -10.59 -13.78
N THR A 9 -16.49 -11.73 -14.37
CA THR A 9 -17.39 -12.90 -14.49
C THR A 9 -17.21 -13.90 -13.35
N LEU A 10 -16.21 -13.72 -12.49
CA LEU A 10 -15.91 -14.67 -11.42
C LEU A 10 -16.63 -14.27 -10.12
N PRO A 11 -17.03 -15.26 -9.29
CA PRO A 11 -17.64 -14.98 -8.01
C PRO A 11 -16.64 -14.30 -7.07
N ARG A 12 -17.11 -13.26 -6.37
CA ARG A 12 -16.38 -12.58 -5.32
C ARG A 12 -16.79 -13.13 -3.96
N PHE A 13 -15.81 -13.41 -3.12
CA PHE A 13 -16.02 -13.81 -1.73
C PHE A 13 -15.45 -12.76 -0.77
N GLY A 14 -16.04 -12.69 0.43
CA GLY A 14 -15.65 -11.74 1.46
C GLY A 14 -16.38 -10.39 1.37
N ARG A 15 -16.03 -9.48 2.29
CA ARG A 15 -16.62 -8.14 2.42
C ARG A 15 -15.66 -7.07 1.89
N SER A 16 -15.73 -5.85 2.41
CA SER A 16 -15.04 -4.65 1.90
C SER A 16 -13.62 -4.42 2.41
N VAL A 17 -13.03 -5.37 3.17
CA VAL A 17 -11.70 -5.17 3.77
C VAL A 17 -10.62 -4.98 2.70
N SER A 18 -10.66 -5.78 1.64
CA SER A 18 -9.70 -5.69 0.53
C SER A 18 -9.74 -4.35 -0.21
N GLU A 19 -10.91 -3.75 -0.35
CA GLU A 19 -11.11 -2.43 -0.96
C GLU A 19 -10.53 -1.35 -0.09
N LYS A 20 -10.83 -1.39 1.21
CA LYS A 20 -10.30 -0.41 2.15
C LYS A 20 -8.76 -0.47 2.18
N LEU A 21 -8.17 -1.66 2.15
CA LEU A 21 -6.72 -1.79 2.06
C LEU A 21 -6.16 -1.27 0.73
N PHE A 22 -6.90 -1.41 -0.37
CA PHE A 22 -6.47 -0.87 -1.66
C PHE A 22 -6.61 0.66 -1.75
N GLU A 23 -7.67 1.22 -1.18
CA GLU A 23 -7.96 2.65 -1.16
C GLU A 23 -7.02 3.43 -0.24
N TRP A 24 -6.72 2.87 0.94
CA TRP A 24 -5.97 3.56 1.99
C TRP A 24 -4.55 3.04 2.20
N GLY A 25 -4.24 1.84 1.70
CA GLY A 25 -2.92 1.23 1.86
C GLY A 25 -1.88 1.89 0.96
N ILE A 26 -0.65 1.98 1.47
CA ILE A 26 0.50 2.46 0.71
C ILE A 26 1.64 1.47 0.82
N CYS A 27 2.27 1.19 -0.32
CA CYS A 27 3.51 0.42 -0.35
C CYS A 27 4.70 1.37 -0.19
N LEU A 28 5.55 1.12 0.81
CA LEU A 28 6.80 1.85 1.01
C LEU A 28 7.98 1.08 0.38
N PRO A 29 9.09 1.75 0.06
CA PRO A 29 10.31 1.08 -0.40
C PRO A 29 10.77 0.04 0.62
N SER A 30 10.90 -1.21 0.18
CA SER A 30 11.25 -2.37 1.03
C SER A 30 12.30 -3.29 0.41
N GLY A 31 12.96 -2.85 -0.66
CA GLY A 31 13.96 -3.65 -1.36
C GLY A 31 15.14 -4.01 -0.45
N SER A 32 15.71 -5.20 -0.64
CA SER A 32 16.85 -5.69 0.14
C SER A 32 18.11 -4.81 0.01
N ASN A 33 18.23 -4.07 -1.09
CA ASN A 33 19.31 -3.10 -1.31
C ASN A 33 18.97 -1.69 -0.77
N LEU A 34 17.93 -1.54 0.04
CA LEU A 34 17.57 -0.25 0.62
C LEU A 34 18.59 0.15 1.68
N GLY A 35 19.42 1.13 1.35
CA GLY A 35 20.39 1.71 2.27
C GLY A 35 19.73 2.37 3.49
N LYS A 36 20.42 2.33 4.63
CA LYS A 36 19.93 2.94 5.89
C LYS A 36 19.68 4.45 5.76
N SER A 37 20.46 5.17 4.92
CA SER A 37 20.25 6.59 4.65
C SER A 37 18.92 6.85 3.96
N SER A 38 18.61 6.11 2.90
CA SER A 38 17.36 6.21 2.15
C SER A 38 16.16 5.84 3.04
N LEU A 39 16.28 4.78 3.85
CA LEU A 39 15.24 4.41 4.82
C LEU A 39 14.95 5.57 5.78
N ARG A 40 15.98 6.18 6.39
CA ARG A 40 15.81 7.34 7.28
C ARG A 40 15.17 8.53 6.59
N GLN A 41 15.54 8.79 5.33
CA GLN A 41 14.96 9.88 4.55
C GLN A 41 13.47 9.66 4.31
N VAL A 42 13.06 8.46 3.90
CA VAL A 42 11.65 8.09 3.72
C VAL A 42 10.90 8.25 5.05
N SER A 43 11.44 7.74 6.16
CA SER A 43 10.81 7.89 7.48
C SER A 43 10.66 9.36 7.90
N ALA A 44 11.68 10.19 7.70
CA ALA A 44 11.62 11.61 8.04
C ALA A 44 10.55 12.36 7.23
N ILE A 45 10.44 12.06 5.93
CA ILE A 45 9.40 12.64 5.07
C ILE A 45 8.01 12.22 5.54
N LEU A 46 7.80 10.94 5.86
CA LEU A 46 6.52 10.45 6.38
C LEU A 46 6.16 11.12 7.71
N SER A 47 7.11 11.22 8.65
CA SER A 47 6.90 11.91 9.92
C SER A 47 6.62 13.41 9.72
N GLY A 48 7.21 14.07 8.72
CA GLY A 48 6.92 15.47 8.42
C GLY A 48 5.56 15.70 7.75
N LEU A 49 5.11 14.77 6.91
CA LEU A 49 3.82 14.84 6.21
C LEU A 49 2.64 14.52 7.11
N PHE A 50 2.80 13.53 8.00
CA PHE A 50 1.72 12.98 8.82
C PHE A 50 1.88 13.29 10.32
N GLY A 51 2.99 13.91 10.74
CA GLY A 51 3.21 14.33 12.12
C GLY A 51 2.36 15.54 12.49
N ARG A 52 1.16 15.25 13.01
CA ARG A 52 0.49 16.03 14.06
C ARG A 52 0.14 15.07 15.19
#